data_AF-A0A4Y9AJL6-F1
#
_entry.id   AF-A0A4Y9AJL6-F1
#
_cell.length_a   1.000
_cell.length_b   1.000
_cell.length_c   1.000
_cell.angle_alpha   90.00
_cell.angle_beta   90.00
_cell.angle_gamma   90.00
#
_symmetry.space_group_name_H-M   'P 1'
#
loop_
_entity.id
_entity.type
_entity.pdbx_description
1 polymer ?
#
loop_
_entity_poly.entity_id
_entity_poly.type
_entity_poly.pdbx_seq_one_letter_code
_entity_poly.pdbx_strand_id
1 'polypeptide(L)'
;MWDFLSTRDLSAASIDNILNLSEEMRCNQVSLSGKYFAANLFFESSTRTKMSFQVAEKKLGMDVLDFQMETSSMAKGESLYDTARTYEAIGADLLVVRHAFDHWYGELAGKLSIPIINAGAGKGEHPTQSMLDLLTIYQEFGSFKHLNVAIAGDIKHSRVAHSNAHALTTMGANVYFAAAPGFEDDSLDFPYVSIDEACGMCDVLMLLRIQHERHAAASYQATSYLADYGLTMERERRMQDHAIILHPAPVNRGVEMDTRLVECARSRIFKQMENGVYARMAIMSILLNEWGVNHENITEKCQAIAT
;
A
#
# COMPACT_ATOMS: atom_id res chain seq x y z
N MET A 1 -13.26 16.32 6.99
CA MET A 1 -11.82 16.04 6.83
C MET A 1 -11.64 14.54 6.99
N TRP A 2 -10.98 13.88 6.03
CA TRP A 2 -10.86 12.43 5.98
C TRP A 2 -9.40 12.00 6.14
N ASP A 3 -9.22 10.80 6.69
CA ASP A 3 -7.93 10.13 6.86
C ASP A 3 -7.75 9.08 5.75
N PHE A 4 -6.51 8.79 5.35
CA PHE A 4 -6.24 7.76 4.35
C PHE A 4 -6.04 6.38 5.01
N LEU A 5 -7.14 5.74 5.41
CA LEU A 5 -7.12 4.54 6.27
C LEU A 5 -7.40 3.22 5.53
N SER A 6 -8.39 3.20 4.63
CA SER A 6 -8.78 1.99 3.89
C SER A 6 -9.12 2.32 2.44
N THR A 7 -8.88 1.35 1.56
CA THR A 7 -9.34 1.44 0.16
C THR A 7 -10.86 1.41 0.03
N ARG A 8 -11.56 0.90 1.05
CA ARG A 8 -13.02 0.83 1.12
C ARG A 8 -13.70 2.20 1.23
N ASP A 9 -12.95 3.18 1.72
CA ASP A 9 -13.42 4.55 1.87
C ASP A 9 -13.21 5.38 0.58
N LEU A 10 -12.56 4.81 -0.43
CA LEU A 10 -12.19 5.51 -1.66
C LEU A 10 -13.23 5.28 -2.77
N SER A 11 -13.79 6.38 -3.28
CA SER A 11 -14.56 6.36 -4.52
C SER A 11 -13.65 6.20 -5.74
N ALA A 12 -14.20 5.74 -6.87
CA ALA A 12 -13.46 5.70 -8.14
C ALA A 12 -12.87 7.06 -8.52
N ALA A 13 -13.61 8.15 -8.30
CA ALA A 13 -13.14 9.51 -8.56
C ALA A 13 -11.97 9.91 -7.64
N SER A 14 -11.99 9.48 -6.37
CA SER A 14 -10.89 9.71 -5.42
C SER A 14 -9.64 8.95 -5.86
N ILE A 15 -9.79 7.70 -6.31
CA ILE A 15 -8.68 6.90 -6.84
C ILE A 15 -8.12 7.57 -8.10
N ASP A 16 -8.97 7.92 -9.08
CA ASP A 16 -8.54 8.62 -10.31
C ASP A 16 -7.77 9.91 -9.99
N ASN A 17 -8.23 10.71 -9.03
CA ASN A 17 -7.53 11.93 -8.61
C ASN A 17 -6.13 11.62 -8.08
N ILE A 18 -5.98 10.60 -7.22
CA ILE A 18 -4.67 10.17 -6.71
C ILE A 18 -3.76 9.72 -7.85
N LEU A 19 -4.28 8.92 -8.79
CA LEU A 19 -3.49 8.40 -9.91
C LEU A 19 -3.02 9.52 -10.85
N ASN A 20 -3.92 10.44 -11.20
CA ASN A 20 -3.61 11.58 -12.07
C ASN A 20 -2.56 12.51 -11.43
N LEU A 21 -2.74 12.86 -10.15
CA LEU A 21 -1.77 13.69 -9.44
C LEU A 21 -0.42 12.99 -9.29
N SER A 22 -0.42 11.65 -9.11
CA SER A 22 0.82 10.86 -9.08
C SER A 22 1.58 10.96 -10.41
N GLU A 23 0.89 10.87 -11.56
CA GLU A 23 1.51 11.05 -12.87
C GLU A 23 2.05 12.47 -13.08
N GLU A 24 1.30 13.48 -12.65
CA GLU A 24 1.74 14.88 -12.73
C GLU A 24 3.03 15.09 -11.92
N MET A 25 3.07 14.60 -10.68
CA MET A 25 4.25 14.67 -9.80
C MET A 25 5.42 13.80 -10.27
N ARG A 26 5.16 12.79 -11.09
CA ARG A 26 6.23 12.01 -11.73
C ARG A 26 6.88 12.79 -12.87
N CYS A 27 6.08 13.53 -13.64
CA CYS A 27 6.56 14.30 -14.79
C CYS A 27 7.14 15.67 -14.39
N ASN A 28 6.69 16.24 -13.28
CA ASN A 28 7.06 17.57 -12.83
C ASN A 28 7.71 17.54 -11.44
N GLN A 29 8.65 18.46 -11.19
CA GLN A 29 9.16 18.67 -9.83
C GLN A 29 8.13 19.48 -9.04
N VAL A 30 7.37 18.79 -8.18
CA VAL A 30 6.33 19.39 -7.33
C VAL A 30 6.81 19.45 -5.88
N SER A 31 6.71 20.63 -5.26
CA SER A 31 6.93 20.86 -3.83
C SER A 31 5.74 21.57 -3.23
N LEU A 32 5.44 21.30 -1.96
CA LEU A 32 4.40 22.03 -1.24
C LEU A 32 4.87 23.45 -0.91
N SER A 33 3.95 24.41 -0.92
CA SER A 33 4.23 25.77 -0.47
C SER A 33 4.10 25.85 1.05
N GLY A 34 5.20 26.05 1.76
CA GLY A 34 5.21 26.17 3.22
C GLY A 34 6.23 25.25 3.88
N LYS A 35 6.21 25.19 5.20
CA LYS A 35 6.98 24.22 5.98
C LYS A 35 6.00 23.23 6.61
N TYR A 36 6.25 21.94 6.40
CA TYR A 36 5.42 20.87 6.92
C TYR A 36 6.28 19.81 7.59
N PHE A 37 5.76 19.19 8.63
CA PHE A 37 6.40 18.12 9.37
C PHE A 37 5.59 16.82 9.26
N ALA A 38 6.21 15.76 8.72
CA ALA A 38 5.62 14.42 8.70
C ALA A 38 6.21 13.55 9.81
N ALA A 39 5.38 12.84 10.58
CA ALA A 39 5.82 11.88 11.57
C ALA A 39 5.59 10.44 11.10
N ASN A 40 6.67 9.66 11.02
CA ASN A 40 6.65 8.28 10.53
C ASN A 40 6.62 7.27 11.70
N LEU A 41 5.42 6.98 12.21
CA LEU A 41 5.18 6.08 13.33
C LEU A 41 5.09 4.60 12.89
N PHE A 42 6.26 4.01 12.63
CA PHE A 42 6.39 2.60 12.22
C PHE A 42 6.62 1.68 13.43
N PHE A 43 5.57 1.00 13.87
CA PHE A 43 5.60 0.02 14.96
C PHE A 43 5.87 -1.42 14.50
N GLU A 44 5.88 -1.64 13.19
CA GLU A 44 6.37 -2.87 12.58
C GLU A 44 7.49 -2.55 11.60
N SER A 45 8.45 -3.47 11.47
CA SER A 45 9.55 -3.31 10.54
C SER A 45 9.06 -3.21 9.09
N SER A 46 9.52 -2.17 8.39
CA SER A 46 9.27 -2.01 6.95
C SER A 46 10.29 -1.08 6.31
N THR A 47 11.29 -1.64 5.64
CA THR A 47 12.29 -0.82 4.93
C THR A 47 11.66 -0.10 3.73
N ARG A 48 11.00 -0.83 2.83
CA ARG A 48 10.49 -0.23 1.58
C ARG A 48 9.45 0.86 1.84
N THR A 49 8.41 0.55 2.62
CA THR A 49 7.34 1.52 2.90
C THR A 49 7.90 2.76 3.59
N LYS A 50 8.68 2.60 4.68
CA LYS A 50 9.25 3.74 5.41
C LYS A 50 10.16 4.59 4.53
N MET A 51 11.09 3.98 3.80
CA MET A 51 12.03 4.72 2.95
C MET A 51 11.30 5.46 1.82
N SER A 52 10.28 4.84 1.21
CA SER A 52 9.51 5.50 0.15
C SER A 52 8.68 6.68 0.64
N PHE A 53 8.16 6.65 1.87
CA PHE A 53 7.53 7.82 2.51
C PHE A 53 8.57 8.92 2.75
N GLN A 54 9.72 8.59 3.34
CA GLN A 54 10.79 9.56 3.57
C GLN A 54 11.29 10.23 2.27
N VAL A 55 11.38 9.48 1.17
CA VAL A 55 11.71 10.07 -0.13
C VAL A 55 10.58 10.97 -0.65
N ALA A 56 9.33 10.55 -0.51
CA ALA A 56 8.17 11.35 -0.91
C ALA A 56 8.08 12.68 -0.12
N GLU A 57 8.22 12.62 1.20
CA GLU A 57 8.24 13.76 2.12
C GLU A 57 9.33 14.76 1.73
N LYS A 58 10.56 14.27 1.52
CA LYS A 58 11.69 15.12 1.11
C LYS A 58 11.48 15.74 -0.27
N LYS A 59 10.91 15.01 -1.23
CA LYS A 59 10.58 15.56 -2.55
C LYS A 59 9.54 16.68 -2.48
N LEU A 60 8.58 16.56 -1.56
CA LEU A 60 7.58 17.59 -1.31
C LEU A 60 8.10 18.78 -0.50
N GLY A 61 9.33 18.71 0.03
CA GLY A 61 9.94 19.76 0.87
C GLY A 61 9.53 19.69 2.34
N MET A 62 9.05 18.54 2.82
CA MET A 62 8.66 18.32 4.21
C MET A 62 9.88 17.94 5.07
N ASP A 63 9.85 18.37 6.33
CA ASP A 63 10.75 17.89 7.37
C ASP A 63 10.19 16.61 8.00
N VAL A 64 11.07 15.66 8.34
CA VAL A 64 10.66 14.36 8.89
C VAL A 64 10.96 14.30 10.37
N LEU A 65 9.92 14.05 11.17
CA LEU A 65 10.05 13.77 12.59
C LEU A 65 10.33 12.27 12.78
N ASP A 66 11.55 11.97 13.20
CA ASP A 66 11.96 10.59 13.42
C ASP A 66 11.25 9.98 14.65
N PHE A 67 10.79 8.75 14.46
CA PHE A 67 10.30 7.88 15.51
C PHE A 67 11.11 6.59 15.50
N GLN A 68 11.64 6.23 16.67
CA GLN A 68 12.35 4.98 16.92
C GLN A 68 11.68 4.28 18.10
N MET A 69 10.99 3.17 17.83
CA MET A 69 10.25 2.43 18.85
C MET A 69 11.10 2.09 20.07
N GLU A 70 12.31 1.58 19.85
CA GLU A 70 13.25 1.08 20.87
C GLU A 70 13.63 2.15 21.89
N THR A 71 13.61 3.43 21.48
CA THR A 71 13.95 4.58 22.32
C THR A 71 12.75 5.44 22.69
N SER A 72 11.54 5.07 22.25
CA SER A 72 10.33 5.86 22.44
C SER A 72 9.67 5.64 23.81
N SER A 73 8.82 6.57 24.22
CA SER A 73 8.00 6.46 25.43
C SER A 73 7.04 5.25 25.43
N MET A 74 6.78 4.64 24.27
CA MET A 74 6.06 3.37 24.16
C MET A 74 6.79 2.21 24.83
N ALA A 75 8.13 2.22 24.88
CA ALA A 75 8.90 1.25 25.67
C ALA A 75 8.60 1.35 27.17
N LYS A 76 7.98 2.46 27.60
CA LYS A 76 7.50 2.72 28.96
C LYS A 76 5.98 2.51 29.12
N GLY A 77 5.31 1.97 28.09
CA GLY A 77 3.88 1.64 28.12
C GLY A 77 2.94 2.78 27.73
N GLU A 78 3.40 3.81 27.01
CA GLU A 78 2.54 4.83 26.42
C GLU A 78 1.52 4.21 25.44
N SER A 79 0.35 4.85 25.28
CA SER A 79 -0.66 4.38 24.32
C SER A 79 -0.38 4.91 22.91
N LEU A 80 -0.86 4.22 21.87
CA LEU A 80 -0.75 4.70 20.49
C LEU A 80 -1.34 6.11 20.33
N TYR A 81 -2.47 6.38 21.01
CA TYR A 81 -3.11 7.68 21.02
C TYR A 81 -2.24 8.77 21.65
N ASP A 82 -1.66 8.51 22.82
CA ASP A 82 -0.83 9.51 23.51
C ASP A 82 0.46 9.81 22.73
N THR A 83 1.07 8.79 22.12
CA THR A 83 2.19 8.99 21.19
C THR A 83 1.76 9.84 20.00
N ALA A 84 0.66 9.52 19.33
CA ALA A 84 0.16 10.29 18.18
C ALA A 84 -0.17 11.74 18.55
N ARG A 85 -0.85 11.96 19.69
CA ARG A 85 -1.14 13.29 20.23
C ARG A 85 0.12 14.07 20.59
N THR A 86 1.16 13.40 21.06
CA THR A 86 2.46 14.03 21.34
C THR A 86 3.07 14.56 20.04
N TYR A 87 3.11 13.77 18.98
CA TYR A 87 3.62 14.22 17.67
C TYR A 87 2.80 15.37 17.09
N GLU A 88 1.47 15.32 17.21
CA GLU A 88 0.61 16.46 16.84
C GLU A 88 0.93 17.71 17.67
N ALA A 89 1.09 17.58 19.00
CA ALA A 89 1.33 18.71 19.89
C ALA A 89 2.70 19.38 19.67
N ILE A 90 3.72 18.64 19.22
CA ILE A 90 5.03 19.19 18.88
C ILE A 90 5.12 19.75 17.46
N GLY A 91 4.02 19.67 16.69
CA GLY A 91 3.89 20.33 15.39
C GLY A 91 3.99 19.41 14.17
N ALA A 92 3.71 18.12 14.28
CA ALA A 92 3.47 17.29 13.10
C ALA A 92 2.21 17.77 12.38
N ASP A 93 2.26 17.85 11.04
CA ASP A 93 1.13 18.20 10.18
C ASP A 93 0.43 16.95 9.60
N LEU A 94 1.07 15.80 9.69
CA LEU A 94 0.60 14.51 9.16
C LEU A 94 1.27 13.36 9.93
N LEU A 95 0.50 12.31 10.19
CA LEU A 95 1.03 11.05 10.71
C LEU A 95 0.99 9.94 9.64
N VAL A 96 2.10 9.25 9.45
CA VAL A 96 2.18 7.99 8.70
C VAL A 96 2.33 6.86 9.70
N VAL A 97 1.34 5.99 9.82
CA VAL A 97 1.29 4.99 10.89
C VAL A 97 1.28 3.58 10.30
N ARG A 98 2.14 2.72 10.84
CA ARG A 98 2.10 1.27 10.59
C ARG A 98 2.09 0.53 11.91
N HIS A 99 1.09 -0.32 12.12
CA HIS A 99 0.90 -1.02 13.39
C HIS A 99 0.47 -2.47 13.17
N ALA A 100 0.83 -3.36 14.11
CA ALA A 100 0.57 -4.80 14.02
C ALA A 100 -0.91 -5.20 14.23
N PHE A 101 -1.71 -4.31 14.84
CA PHE A 101 -3.14 -4.55 15.08
C PHE A 101 -3.99 -4.18 13.88
N ASP A 102 -4.95 -5.02 13.52
CA ASP A 102 -5.77 -4.83 12.30
C ASP A 102 -6.65 -3.57 12.35
N HIS A 103 -7.01 -3.11 13.54
CA HIS A 103 -7.96 -2.00 13.74
C HIS A 103 -7.37 -0.84 14.56
N TRP A 104 -6.04 -0.68 14.56
CA TRP A 104 -5.34 0.39 15.30
C TRP A 104 -5.91 1.78 14.99
N TYR A 105 -6.37 2.00 13.77
CA TYR A 105 -6.90 3.29 13.33
C TYR A 105 -8.19 3.68 14.05
N GLY A 106 -8.97 2.74 14.57
CA GLY A 106 -10.13 3.03 15.42
C GLY A 106 -9.75 3.73 16.73
N GLU A 107 -8.51 3.59 17.17
CA GLU A 107 -8.00 4.30 18.35
C GLU A 107 -7.71 5.78 18.06
N LEU A 108 -7.40 6.14 16.80
CA LEU A 108 -6.94 7.49 16.42
C LEU A 108 -7.97 8.29 15.60
N ALA A 109 -8.75 7.62 14.75
CA ALA A 109 -9.67 8.25 13.81
C ALA A 109 -10.64 9.20 14.51
N GLY A 110 -10.72 10.44 14.02
CA GLY A 110 -11.57 11.49 14.58
C GLY A 110 -11.14 12.05 15.94
N LYS A 111 -9.97 11.66 16.47
CA LYS A 111 -9.44 12.15 17.76
C LYS A 111 -8.23 13.07 17.63
N LEU A 112 -7.66 13.18 16.43
CA LEU A 112 -6.54 14.08 16.11
C LEU A 112 -7.04 15.23 15.22
N SER A 113 -6.31 16.34 15.22
CA SER A 113 -6.55 17.51 14.36
C SER A 113 -5.66 17.53 13.12
N ILE A 114 -4.95 16.43 12.84
CA ILE A 114 -4.07 16.25 11.68
C ILE A 114 -4.38 14.93 10.96
N PRO A 115 -4.19 14.87 9.63
CA PRO A 115 -4.45 13.69 8.83
C PRO A 115 -3.56 12.50 9.21
N ILE A 116 -4.15 11.30 9.11
CA ILE A 116 -3.46 10.03 9.31
C ILE A 116 -3.43 9.24 8.00
N ILE A 117 -2.25 8.68 7.68
CA ILE A 117 -2.06 7.72 6.58
C ILE A 117 -1.77 6.34 7.14
N ASN A 118 -2.56 5.36 6.70
CA ASN A 118 -2.30 3.95 6.98
C ASN A 118 -1.21 3.38 6.06
N ALA A 119 -0.04 3.13 6.64
CA ALA A 119 1.10 2.46 6.01
C ALA A 119 1.13 0.93 6.26
N GLY A 120 0.08 0.39 6.88
CA GLY A 120 -0.17 -1.03 7.11
C GLY A 120 -0.86 -1.25 8.46
N ALA A 121 -2.01 -1.93 8.45
CA ALA A 121 -2.75 -2.34 9.65
C ALA A 121 -2.79 -3.87 9.72
N GLY A 122 -1.89 -4.48 10.50
CA GLY A 122 -1.80 -5.93 10.70
C GLY A 122 -2.01 -6.74 9.40
N LYS A 123 -3.08 -7.55 9.34
CA LYS A 123 -3.56 -8.28 8.15
C LYS A 123 -4.72 -7.60 7.43
N GLY A 124 -5.24 -6.48 7.93
CA GLY A 124 -6.40 -5.78 7.40
C GLY A 124 -6.13 -5.05 6.08
N GLU A 125 -5.47 -3.90 6.14
CA GLU A 125 -5.40 -2.96 5.00
C GLU A 125 -3.98 -2.43 4.76
N HIS A 126 -3.65 -2.12 3.50
CA HIS A 126 -2.46 -1.36 3.12
C HIS A 126 -2.77 -0.45 1.92
N PRO A 127 -3.55 0.64 2.12
CA PRO A 127 -4.14 1.38 1.00
C PRO A 127 -3.10 2.07 0.11
N THR A 128 -1.97 2.50 0.66
CA THR A 128 -0.88 3.10 -0.14
C THR A 128 -0.17 2.11 -1.06
N GLN A 129 -0.16 0.81 -0.72
CA GLN A 129 0.33 -0.24 -1.61
C GLN A 129 -0.65 -0.46 -2.76
N SER A 130 -1.96 -0.39 -2.50
CA SER A 130 -2.95 -0.46 -3.57
C SER A 130 -2.84 0.69 -4.55
N MET A 131 -2.65 1.92 -4.08
CA MET A 131 -2.55 3.06 -4.99
C MET A 131 -1.35 2.97 -5.94
N LEU A 132 -0.19 2.47 -5.47
CA LEU A 132 0.98 2.31 -6.33
C LEU A 132 0.84 1.10 -7.27
N ASP A 133 0.10 0.06 -6.87
CA ASP A 133 -0.25 -1.07 -7.74
C ASP A 133 -1.18 -0.60 -8.86
N LEU A 134 -2.25 0.11 -8.52
CA LEU A 134 -3.20 0.70 -9.46
C LEU A 134 -2.53 1.70 -10.40
N LEU A 135 -1.63 2.56 -9.91
CA LEU A 135 -0.86 3.47 -10.75
C LEU A 135 -0.03 2.71 -11.81
N THR A 136 0.58 1.60 -11.39
CA THR A 136 1.38 0.77 -12.29
C THR A 136 0.53 0.14 -13.40
N ILE A 137 -0.67 -0.34 -13.06
CA ILE A 137 -1.64 -0.89 -14.02
C ILE A 137 -2.15 0.22 -14.95
N TYR A 138 -2.50 1.37 -14.39
CA TYR A 138 -3.01 2.51 -15.15
C TYR A 138 -1.99 3.03 -16.17
N GLN A 139 -0.71 3.12 -15.80
CA GLN A 139 0.36 3.49 -16.74
C GLN A 139 0.55 2.47 -17.87
N GLU A 140 0.18 1.20 -17.65
CA GLU A 140 0.34 0.15 -18.66
C GLU A 140 -0.85 0.10 -19.64
N PHE A 141 -2.07 0.25 -19.12
CA PHE A 141 -3.30 0.01 -19.90
C PHE A 141 -4.18 1.25 -20.11
N GLY A 142 -3.94 2.35 -19.38
CA GLY A 142 -4.71 3.60 -19.45
C GLY A 142 -6.14 3.51 -18.90
N SER A 143 -6.62 2.33 -18.52
CA SER A 143 -7.93 2.09 -17.92
C SER A 143 -7.94 0.78 -17.14
N PHE A 144 -8.87 0.64 -16.21
CA PHE A 144 -9.14 -0.61 -15.48
C PHE A 144 -10.34 -1.38 -16.03
N LYS A 145 -11.17 -0.73 -16.86
CA LYS A 145 -12.44 -1.30 -17.32
C LYS A 145 -12.21 -2.60 -18.06
N HIS A 146 -12.82 -3.67 -17.55
CA HIS A 146 -12.77 -5.02 -18.12
C HIS A 146 -11.38 -5.67 -18.12
N LEU A 147 -10.38 -5.10 -17.43
CA LEU A 147 -9.12 -5.79 -17.22
C LEU A 147 -9.33 -7.01 -16.32
N ASN A 148 -8.78 -8.15 -16.72
CA ASN A 148 -8.73 -9.35 -15.90
C ASN A 148 -7.47 -9.31 -15.02
N VAL A 149 -7.66 -9.14 -13.72
CA VAL A 149 -6.58 -9.11 -12.73
C VAL A 149 -6.65 -10.35 -11.86
N ALA A 150 -5.62 -11.19 -11.92
CA ALA A 150 -5.49 -12.34 -11.05
C ALA A 150 -4.52 -12.05 -9.90
N ILE A 151 -4.95 -12.28 -8.66
CA ILE A 151 -4.11 -12.16 -7.46
C ILE A 151 -3.81 -13.56 -6.92
N ALA A 152 -2.53 -13.92 -6.83
CA ALA A 152 -2.09 -15.28 -6.56
C ALA A 152 -1.22 -15.40 -5.28
N GLY A 153 -1.60 -16.25 -4.34
CA GLY A 153 -0.81 -16.57 -3.14
C GLY A 153 -1.64 -16.83 -1.88
N ASP A 154 -1.14 -16.36 -0.72
CA ASP A 154 -1.83 -16.45 0.58
C ASP A 154 -2.89 -15.34 0.71
N ILE A 155 -4.08 -15.56 0.16
CA ILE A 155 -5.17 -14.56 0.12
C ILE A 155 -5.66 -14.24 1.53
N LYS A 156 -5.95 -15.28 2.32
CA LYS A 156 -6.46 -15.21 3.70
C LYS A 156 -5.69 -14.31 4.65
N HIS A 157 -4.40 -14.13 4.42
CA HIS A 157 -3.54 -13.34 5.31
C HIS A 157 -2.95 -12.10 4.64
N SER A 158 -3.42 -11.75 3.43
CA SER A 158 -2.85 -10.67 2.64
C SER A 158 -3.74 -9.44 2.61
N ARG A 159 -3.38 -8.45 3.45
CA ARG A 159 -3.92 -7.09 3.37
C ARG A 159 -3.82 -6.46 1.98
N VAL A 160 -2.81 -6.84 1.20
CA VAL A 160 -2.61 -6.35 -0.17
C VAL A 160 -3.67 -6.94 -1.09
N ALA A 161 -3.96 -8.23 -0.97
CA ALA A 161 -5.02 -8.87 -1.75
C ALA A 161 -6.38 -8.22 -1.46
N HIS A 162 -6.70 -8.00 -0.18
CA HIS A 162 -7.97 -7.42 0.25
C HIS A 162 -8.13 -5.99 -0.27
N SER A 163 -7.10 -5.16 -0.08
CA SER A 163 -7.11 -3.75 -0.50
C SER A 163 -7.19 -3.63 -2.04
N ASN A 164 -6.45 -4.48 -2.76
CA ASN A 164 -6.45 -4.46 -4.23
C ASN A 164 -7.74 -4.98 -4.82
N ALA A 165 -8.29 -6.08 -4.31
CA ALA A 165 -9.53 -6.65 -4.84
C ALA A 165 -10.67 -5.64 -4.77
N HIS A 166 -10.77 -4.91 -3.65
CA HIS A 166 -11.76 -3.85 -3.51
C HIS A 166 -11.49 -2.68 -4.48
N ALA A 167 -10.29 -2.10 -4.45
CA ALA A 167 -9.95 -0.95 -5.29
C ALA A 167 -10.08 -1.24 -6.79
N LEU A 168 -9.61 -2.41 -7.25
CA LEU A 168 -9.71 -2.82 -8.66
C LEU A 168 -11.16 -3.00 -9.10
N THR A 169 -12.00 -3.60 -8.26
CA THR A 169 -13.44 -3.75 -8.54
C THR A 169 -14.12 -2.40 -8.63
N THR A 170 -13.82 -1.48 -7.70
CA THR A 170 -14.30 -0.10 -7.73
C THR A 170 -13.94 0.62 -9.02
N MET A 171 -12.75 0.33 -9.59
CA MET A 171 -12.30 0.88 -10.87
C MET A 171 -12.85 0.14 -12.11
N GLY A 172 -13.58 -0.97 -11.94
CA GLY A 172 -14.24 -1.72 -13.02
C GLY A 172 -13.41 -2.85 -13.63
N ALA A 173 -12.38 -3.34 -12.94
CA ALA A 173 -11.65 -4.55 -13.32
C ALA A 173 -12.37 -5.82 -12.85
N ASN A 174 -12.14 -6.93 -13.55
CA ASN A 174 -12.56 -8.26 -13.15
C ASN A 174 -11.45 -8.90 -12.30
N VAL A 175 -11.73 -9.16 -11.02
CA VAL A 175 -10.74 -9.71 -10.09
C VAL A 175 -10.94 -11.21 -9.92
N TYR A 176 -9.84 -11.95 -9.97
CA TYR A 176 -9.76 -13.40 -9.77
C TYR A 176 -8.72 -13.72 -8.70
N PHE A 177 -8.94 -14.78 -7.93
CA PHE A 177 -7.96 -15.30 -6.99
C PHE A 177 -7.40 -16.65 -7.44
N ALA A 178 -6.12 -16.86 -7.16
CA ALA A 178 -5.48 -18.17 -7.27
C ALA A 178 -4.73 -18.46 -5.95
N ALA A 179 -5.09 -19.55 -5.28
CA ALA A 179 -4.53 -19.88 -3.98
C ALA A 179 -4.20 -21.37 -3.91
N ALA A 180 -3.23 -21.70 -3.04
CA ALA A 180 -3.01 -23.08 -2.65
C ALA A 180 -4.08 -23.50 -1.63
N PRO A 181 -4.38 -24.81 -1.49
CA PRO A 181 -5.33 -25.28 -0.48
C PRO A 181 -4.99 -24.78 0.93
N GLY A 182 -5.95 -24.11 1.57
CA GLY A 182 -5.85 -23.50 2.89
C GLY A 182 -5.43 -22.02 2.89
N PHE A 183 -5.15 -21.45 1.72
CA PHE A 183 -4.79 -20.03 1.55
C PHE A 183 -5.95 -19.18 1.02
N GLU A 184 -7.07 -19.82 0.67
CA GLU A 184 -8.33 -19.17 0.31
C GLU A 184 -8.92 -18.38 1.49
N ASP A 185 -9.55 -17.25 1.17
CA ASP A 185 -10.38 -16.48 2.08
C ASP A 185 -11.86 -16.56 1.63
N ASP A 186 -12.65 -17.33 2.38
CA ASP A 186 -14.09 -17.50 2.12
C ASP A 186 -14.91 -16.24 2.45
N SER A 187 -14.32 -15.23 3.09
CA SER A 187 -15.00 -13.96 3.36
C SER A 187 -15.01 -13.01 2.16
N LEU A 188 -14.23 -13.32 1.12
CA LEU A 188 -14.13 -12.54 -0.11
C LEU A 188 -14.92 -13.22 -1.23
N ASP A 189 -15.99 -12.55 -1.69
CA ASP A 189 -16.86 -13.04 -2.76
C ASP A 189 -16.26 -12.76 -4.16
N PHE A 190 -15.19 -13.48 -4.49
CA PHE A 190 -14.50 -13.41 -5.78
C PHE A 190 -14.24 -14.81 -6.34
N PRO A 191 -14.22 -14.96 -7.69
CA PRO A 191 -13.95 -16.25 -8.31
C PRO A 191 -12.52 -16.72 -8.04
N TYR A 192 -12.40 -17.97 -7.59
CA TYR A 192 -11.12 -18.69 -7.51
C TYR A 192 -10.89 -19.50 -8.78
N VAL A 193 -9.69 -19.40 -9.33
CA VAL A 193 -9.21 -20.14 -10.51
C VAL A 193 -7.85 -20.76 -10.22
N SER A 194 -7.45 -21.76 -11.00
CA SER A 194 -6.09 -22.29 -10.92
C SER A 194 -5.07 -21.25 -11.40
N ILE A 195 -3.82 -21.35 -10.93
CA ILE A 195 -2.74 -20.47 -11.42
C ILE A 195 -2.51 -20.64 -12.93
N ASP A 196 -2.76 -21.82 -13.48
CA ASP A 196 -2.65 -22.11 -14.90
C ASP A 196 -3.74 -21.41 -15.72
N GLU A 197 -4.99 -21.42 -15.24
CA GLU A 197 -6.08 -20.63 -15.83
C GLU A 197 -5.81 -19.14 -15.72
N ALA A 198 -5.40 -18.65 -14.54
CA ALA A 198 -5.07 -17.25 -14.30
C ALA A 198 -4.03 -16.75 -15.30
N CYS A 199 -2.93 -17.50 -15.49
CA CYS A 199 -1.89 -17.14 -16.46
C CYS A 199 -2.45 -17.08 -17.88
N GLY A 200 -3.37 -17.97 -18.27
CA GLY A 200 -3.95 -17.98 -19.61
C GLY A 200 -4.93 -16.84 -19.91
N MET A 201 -5.51 -16.18 -18.90
CA MET A 201 -6.62 -15.23 -19.09
C MET A 201 -6.37 -13.80 -18.60
N CYS A 202 -5.41 -13.59 -17.68
CA CYS A 202 -5.22 -12.30 -17.04
C CYS A 202 -4.41 -11.32 -17.90
N ASP A 203 -4.74 -10.04 -17.77
CA ASP A 203 -3.92 -8.91 -18.23
C ASP A 203 -2.87 -8.54 -17.18
N VAL A 204 -3.17 -8.82 -15.90
CA VAL A 204 -2.29 -8.55 -14.77
C VAL A 204 -2.27 -9.76 -13.84
N LEU A 205 -1.09 -10.31 -13.61
CA LEU A 205 -0.85 -11.32 -12.58
C LEU A 205 -0.13 -10.69 -11.38
N MET A 206 -0.83 -10.58 -10.26
CA MET A 206 -0.30 -10.05 -9.01
C MET A 206 0.07 -11.18 -8.05
N LEU A 207 1.36 -11.42 -7.87
CA LEU A 207 1.84 -12.45 -6.96
C LEU A 207 1.99 -11.90 -5.55
N LEU A 208 1.73 -12.74 -4.56
CA LEU A 208 1.89 -12.45 -3.14
C LEU A 208 3.02 -13.28 -2.55
N ARG A 209 3.71 -12.68 -1.57
CA ARG A 209 4.75 -13.38 -0.81
C ARG A 209 4.14 -14.52 0.00
N ILE A 210 4.71 -15.72 -0.12
CA ILE A 210 4.36 -16.83 0.78
C ILE A 210 5.17 -16.73 2.07
N GLN A 211 4.47 -16.62 3.20
CA GLN A 211 5.11 -16.47 4.51
C GLN A 211 5.22 -17.81 5.22
N HIS A 212 6.25 -18.59 4.87
CA HIS A 212 6.53 -19.88 5.51
C HIS A 212 6.63 -19.77 7.05
N GLU A 213 7.09 -18.63 7.56
CA GLU A 213 7.18 -18.33 9.00
C GLU A 213 5.82 -18.37 9.73
N ARG A 214 4.71 -18.14 9.01
CA ARG A 214 3.35 -18.19 9.57
C ARG A 214 2.72 -19.59 9.48
N HIS A 215 3.35 -20.48 8.73
CA HIS A 215 2.82 -21.80 8.32
C HIS A 215 3.61 -22.97 8.90
N ALA A 216 4.42 -22.74 9.95
CA ALA A 216 5.30 -23.74 10.59
C ALA A 216 4.59 -24.99 11.16
N ALA A 217 3.27 -25.10 11.03
CA ALA A 217 2.49 -26.28 11.38
C ALA A 217 2.20 -27.24 10.20
N ALA A 218 2.49 -26.86 8.95
CA ALA A 218 2.26 -27.71 7.79
C ALA A 218 3.58 -28.20 7.18
N SER A 219 3.94 -29.44 7.51
CA SER A 219 5.02 -30.18 6.86
C SER A 219 4.72 -30.41 5.37
N TYR A 220 5.02 -29.44 4.51
CA TYR A 220 5.01 -29.64 3.07
C TYR A 220 6.35 -30.26 2.64
N GLN A 221 6.42 -31.59 2.66
CA GLN A 221 7.48 -32.38 2.02
C GLN A 221 6.92 -33.05 0.76
N ALA A 222 7.30 -32.55 -0.42
CA ALA A 222 7.67 -33.29 -1.65
C ALA A 222 7.59 -32.43 -2.93
N THR A 223 6.81 -31.34 -2.95
CA THR A 223 6.68 -30.42 -4.10
C THR A 223 7.13 -29.01 -3.73
N SER A 224 7.76 -28.30 -4.67
CA SER A 224 8.05 -26.88 -4.49
C SER A 224 6.76 -26.11 -4.76
N TYR A 225 6.38 -25.19 -3.86
CA TYR A 225 5.22 -24.30 -4.04
C TYR A 225 5.21 -23.66 -5.44
N LEU A 226 6.40 -23.34 -5.96
CA LEU A 226 6.59 -22.82 -7.31
C LEU A 226 6.01 -23.71 -8.40
N ALA A 227 6.27 -25.02 -8.34
CA ALA A 227 5.79 -25.96 -9.34
C ALA A 227 4.25 -26.05 -9.34
N ASP A 228 3.64 -26.10 -8.16
CA ASP A 228 2.20 -26.36 -8.05
C ASP A 228 1.36 -25.07 -8.17
N TYR A 229 1.80 -23.99 -7.52
CA TYR A 229 0.99 -22.78 -7.31
C TYR A 229 1.68 -21.47 -7.70
N GLY A 230 3.00 -21.48 -7.94
CA GLY A 230 3.75 -20.28 -8.30
C GLY A 230 3.85 -20.02 -9.81
N LEU A 231 4.41 -18.86 -10.17
CA LEU A 231 4.65 -18.48 -11.56
C LEU A 231 5.99 -19.08 -12.05
N THR A 232 5.89 -20.18 -12.79
CA THR A 232 7.02 -20.80 -13.49
C THR A 232 7.29 -20.13 -14.84
N MET A 233 8.46 -20.38 -15.43
CA MET A 233 8.76 -19.94 -16.81
C MET A 233 7.75 -20.50 -17.84
N GLU A 234 7.19 -21.68 -17.60
CA GLU A 234 6.20 -22.29 -18.50
C GLU A 234 4.84 -21.61 -18.38
N ARG A 235 4.44 -21.23 -17.17
CA ARG A 235 3.23 -20.43 -16.91
C ARG A 235 3.36 -19.03 -17.50
N GLU A 236 4.51 -18.37 -17.33
CA GLU A 236 4.75 -17.05 -17.91
C GLU A 236 4.65 -17.05 -19.44
N ARG A 237 5.17 -18.09 -20.12
CA ARG A 237 5.05 -18.23 -21.58
C ARG A 237 3.62 -18.38 -22.09
N ARG A 238 2.67 -18.73 -21.23
CA ARG A 238 1.24 -18.84 -21.58
C ARG A 238 0.45 -17.56 -21.29
N MET A 239 1.09 -16.57 -20.65
CA MET A 239 0.47 -15.27 -20.43
C MET A 239 0.22 -14.55 -21.75
N GLN A 240 -0.85 -13.75 -21.78
CA GLN A 240 -1.15 -12.86 -22.91
C GLN A 240 0.06 -11.99 -23.24
N ASP A 241 0.29 -11.66 -24.52
CA ASP A 241 1.50 -10.93 -24.95
C ASP A 241 1.65 -9.56 -24.25
N HIS A 242 0.54 -8.90 -23.94
CA HIS A 242 0.50 -7.61 -23.24
C HIS A 242 0.46 -7.72 -21.71
N ALA A 243 0.33 -8.93 -21.16
CA ALA A 243 0.12 -9.08 -19.72
C ALA A 243 1.38 -8.77 -18.91
N ILE A 244 1.18 -8.16 -17.73
CA ILE A 244 2.27 -7.77 -16.81
C ILE A 244 2.25 -8.57 -15.50
N ILE A 245 3.42 -8.64 -14.86
CA ILE A 245 3.61 -9.27 -13.56
C ILE A 245 3.86 -8.20 -12.49
N LEU A 246 3.08 -8.26 -11.41
CA LEU A 246 3.21 -7.42 -10.21
C LEU A 246 3.53 -8.25 -8.98
N HIS A 247 4.23 -7.65 -8.01
CA HIS A 247 4.46 -8.23 -6.69
C HIS A 247 4.83 -7.13 -5.68
N PRO A 248 4.17 -7.05 -4.50
CA PRO A 248 4.41 -5.97 -3.53
C PRO A 248 5.76 -6.02 -2.80
N ALA A 249 6.61 -7.02 -3.10
CA ALA A 249 7.85 -7.38 -2.41
C ALA A 249 7.72 -7.60 -0.87
N PRO A 250 8.73 -8.19 -0.19
CA PRO A 250 9.91 -8.81 -0.76
C PRO A 250 9.53 -10.10 -1.49
N VAL A 251 10.24 -10.40 -2.58
CA VAL A 251 10.02 -11.63 -3.34
C VAL A 251 10.85 -12.75 -2.72
N ASN A 252 10.23 -13.88 -2.41
CA ASN A 252 10.90 -15.14 -2.16
C ASN A 252 11.20 -15.80 -3.51
N ARG A 253 12.38 -15.49 -4.07
CA ARG A 253 12.85 -16.05 -5.34
C ARG A 253 12.84 -17.58 -5.28
N GLY A 254 12.15 -18.23 -6.22
CA GLY A 254 12.03 -19.69 -6.28
C GLY A 254 10.85 -20.29 -5.49
N VAL A 255 9.99 -19.45 -4.88
CA VAL A 255 8.78 -19.89 -4.16
C VAL A 255 7.53 -19.48 -4.93
N GLU A 256 7.03 -18.25 -4.75
CA GLU A 256 5.87 -17.78 -5.52
C GLU A 256 6.16 -17.53 -7.00
N MET A 257 7.44 -17.36 -7.36
CA MET A 257 7.85 -17.07 -8.74
C MET A 257 9.27 -17.54 -9.02
N ASP A 258 9.51 -17.98 -10.26
CA ASP A 258 10.85 -18.29 -10.76
C ASP A 258 11.76 -17.07 -10.67
N THR A 259 12.97 -17.27 -10.15
CA THR A 259 13.99 -16.22 -9.95
C THR A 259 14.22 -15.36 -11.20
N ARG A 260 14.14 -15.94 -12.40
CA ARG A 260 14.39 -15.26 -13.67
C ARG A 260 13.27 -14.29 -14.06
N LEU A 261 12.08 -14.46 -13.50
CA LEU A 261 10.91 -13.67 -13.85
C LEU A 261 10.80 -12.36 -13.06
N VAL A 262 11.53 -12.20 -11.96
CA VAL A 262 11.51 -10.98 -11.14
C VAL A 262 11.84 -9.73 -11.97
N GLU A 263 12.73 -9.85 -12.94
CA GLU A 263 13.25 -8.75 -13.76
C GLU A 263 13.04 -9.02 -15.27
N CYS A 264 12.12 -9.91 -15.62
CA CYS A 264 11.79 -10.15 -17.03
C CYS A 264 11.08 -8.94 -17.66
N ALA A 265 10.99 -8.93 -19.00
CA ALA A 265 10.46 -7.80 -19.75
C ALA A 265 9.04 -7.36 -19.36
N ARG A 266 8.18 -8.28 -18.90
CA ARG A 266 6.81 -7.98 -18.46
C ARG A 266 6.68 -7.73 -16.95
N SER A 267 7.75 -7.90 -16.18
CA SER A 267 7.74 -7.57 -14.76
C SER A 267 7.68 -6.07 -14.56
N ARG A 268 6.86 -5.63 -13.60
CA ARG A 268 6.78 -4.23 -13.15
C ARG A 268 7.07 -4.10 -11.64
N ILE A 269 7.69 -5.11 -11.02
CA ILE A 269 7.96 -5.15 -9.57
C ILE A 269 8.78 -3.95 -9.09
N PHE A 270 9.84 -3.58 -9.82
CA PHE A 270 10.64 -2.41 -9.47
C PHE A 270 9.95 -1.09 -9.85
N LYS A 271 9.15 -1.09 -10.93
CA LYS A 271 8.31 0.06 -11.32
C LYS A 271 7.28 0.38 -10.23
N GLN A 272 6.70 -0.63 -9.57
CA GLN A 272 5.83 -0.45 -8.39
C GLN A 272 6.57 0.28 -7.25
N MET A 273 7.84 -0.05 -7.00
CA MET A 273 8.61 0.61 -5.95
C MET A 273 8.84 2.10 -6.25
N GLU A 274 9.15 2.42 -7.51
CA GLU A 274 9.29 3.79 -7.99
C GLU A 274 7.96 4.56 -7.89
N ASN A 275 6.89 3.99 -8.44
CA ASN A 275 5.53 4.53 -8.38
C ASN A 275 5.05 4.74 -6.94
N GLY A 276 5.54 3.94 -6.00
CA GLY A 276 5.28 4.09 -4.59
C GLY A 276 5.69 5.44 -4.01
N VAL A 277 6.72 6.10 -4.55
CA VAL A 277 7.11 7.44 -4.10
C VAL A 277 6.05 8.45 -4.54
N TYR A 278 5.69 8.45 -5.81
CA TYR A 278 4.75 9.42 -6.38
C TYR A 278 3.32 9.24 -5.88
N ALA A 279 2.86 8.01 -5.70
CA ALA A 279 1.57 7.72 -5.07
C ALA A 279 1.49 8.29 -3.65
N ARG A 280 2.56 8.14 -2.86
CA ARG A 280 2.63 8.71 -1.51
C ARG A 280 2.69 10.24 -1.52
N MET A 281 3.41 10.84 -2.47
CA MET A 281 3.44 12.29 -2.65
C MET A 281 2.03 12.84 -2.95
N ALA A 282 1.30 12.20 -3.86
CA ALA A 282 -0.06 12.60 -4.22
C ALA A 282 -1.01 12.50 -3.02
N ILE A 283 -0.98 11.38 -2.29
CA ILE A 283 -1.83 11.17 -1.10
C ILE A 283 -1.55 12.24 -0.04
N MET A 284 -0.29 12.51 0.30
CA MET A 284 0.06 13.54 1.28
C MET A 284 -0.39 14.93 0.83
N SER A 285 -0.19 15.27 -0.43
CA SER A 285 -0.56 16.59 -0.97
C SER A 285 -2.07 16.81 -0.96
N ILE A 286 -2.85 15.79 -1.33
CA ILE A 286 -4.32 15.83 -1.27
C ILE A 286 -4.78 16.03 0.18
N LEU A 287 -4.27 15.22 1.12
CA LEU A 287 -4.67 15.31 2.52
C LEU A 287 -4.34 16.67 3.13
N LEU A 288 -3.13 17.19 2.94
CA LEU A 288 -2.73 18.48 3.50
C LEU A 288 -3.56 19.64 2.94
N ASN A 289 -3.89 19.60 1.65
CA ASN A 289 -4.75 20.59 1.01
C ASN A 289 -6.18 20.53 1.56
N GLU A 290 -6.76 19.33 1.67
CA GLU A 290 -8.14 19.16 2.14
C GLU A 290 -8.33 19.45 3.63
N TRP A 291 -7.32 19.18 4.44
CA TRP A 291 -7.32 19.55 5.86
C TRP A 291 -7.12 21.04 6.08
N GLY A 292 -6.87 21.82 5.02
CA GLY A 292 -6.62 23.24 5.13
C GLY A 292 -5.43 23.53 6.02
N VAL A 293 -4.41 22.65 5.99
CA VAL A 293 -3.10 22.91 6.62
C VAL A 293 -2.34 23.91 5.73
N ASN A 294 -2.99 25.00 5.35
CA ASN A 294 -2.33 26.24 5.03
C ASN A 294 -2.22 26.97 6.37
N HIS A 295 -1.01 27.43 6.72
CA HIS A 295 -0.67 28.08 8.00
C HIS A 295 -1.52 29.30 8.40
N GLU A 296 -2.57 29.64 7.65
CA GLU A 296 -3.54 30.69 7.97
C GLU A 296 -4.30 30.40 9.29
N ASN A 297 -4.65 29.13 9.58
CA ASN A 297 -5.46 28.79 10.75
C ASN A 297 -4.73 28.86 12.11
N ILE A 298 -3.38 28.85 12.14
CA ILE A 298 -2.61 28.95 13.39
C ILE A 298 -2.45 30.42 13.81
N THR A 299 -2.41 31.34 12.84
CA THR A 299 -2.26 32.78 13.11
C THR A 299 -3.48 33.34 13.85
N GLU A 300 -4.69 32.86 13.56
CA GLU A 300 -5.91 33.29 14.24
C GLU A 300 -6.00 32.79 15.71
N LYS A 301 -5.52 31.57 16.01
CA LYS A 301 -5.54 31.04 17.38
C LYS A 301 -4.50 31.70 18.30
N CYS A 302 -3.35 32.11 17.79
CA CYS A 302 -2.36 32.84 18.59
C CYS A 302 -2.82 34.27 18.94
N GLN A 303 -3.64 34.91 18.11
CA GLN A 303 -4.18 36.24 18.42
C GLN A 303 -5.20 36.22 19.57
N ALA A 304 -5.92 35.11 19.76
CA ALA A 304 -6.92 34.98 20.82
C ALA A 304 -6.34 34.79 22.24
N ILE A 305 -5.06 34.42 22.36
CA ILE A 305 -4.37 34.27 23.67
C ILE A 305 -3.66 35.57 24.08
N ALA A 306 -3.53 36.52 23.14
CA ALA A 306 -2.86 37.81 23.35
C ALA A 306 -3.82 38.97 23.69
N THR A 307 -5.11 38.69 23.91
CA THR A 307 -6.15 39.64 24.36
C THR A 307 -6.76 39.18 25.67
#